data_AF-A0A6G2KD50-F1
#
_entry.id   AF-A0A6G2KD50-F1
#
_cell.length_a   1.000
_cell.length_b   1.000
_cell.length_c   1.000
_cell.angle_alpha   90.00
_cell.angle_beta   90.00
_cell.angle_gamma   90.00
#
_symmetry.space_group_name_H-M   'P 1'
#
loop_
_entity.id
_entity.type
_entity.pdbx_description
1 polymer ?
#
loop_
_entity_poly.entity_id
_entity_poly.type
_entity_poly.pdbx_seq_one_letter_code
_entity_poly.pdbx_strand_id
1 'polypeptide(L)'
;MARPPGRDKLKVGLSVEIETKENQGTGILTTGIIRGILTASRHHPYGIKVRLEDGQVGRVKNIIDTAAKEQVQPPANLKSGNIPKTEDKYNEFKEFYQYDMSIEKLPFTGAGRQKAIDGIMNSVRERFATAVCAFGNDTSGGSVHLGIRADGTIMGLERDKQIGNFDDYDDSFANHIRDTLEKFLKDKVFIIRKIEIKFRRISDKTICTISVRPAQRPLYVHVGDEQRFFVRGPAPRSERLIDQKDQFRYIKFRFPNYEG
;
A
#
# COMPACT_ATOMS: atom_id res chain seq x y z
N MET A 1 1.01 2.68 37.51
CA MET A 1 1.34 1.65 36.50
C MET A 1 0.05 1.20 35.83
N ALA A 2 0.04 1.03 34.51
CA ALA A 2 -1.15 0.55 33.80
C ALA A 2 -1.47 -0.90 34.20
N ARG A 3 -2.77 -1.23 34.30
CA ARG A 3 -3.22 -2.60 34.61
C ARG A 3 -2.88 -3.53 33.45
N PRO A 4 -2.25 -4.70 33.71
CA PRO A 4 -1.87 -5.60 32.63
C PRO A 4 -3.11 -6.21 31.95
N PRO A 5 -3.01 -6.58 30.65
CA PRO A 5 -4.10 -7.16 29.88
C PRO A 5 -4.68 -8.43 30.51
N GLY A 6 -6.01 -8.56 30.47
CA GLY A 6 -6.73 -9.78 30.84
C GLY A 6 -6.61 -10.86 29.76
N ARG A 7 -6.84 -12.12 30.16
CA ARG A 7 -6.75 -13.29 29.27
C ARG A 7 -7.71 -13.21 28.08
N ASP A 8 -8.86 -12.58 28.27
CA ASP A 8 -9.88 -12.33 27.25
C ASP A 8 -9.34 -11.55 26.03
N LYS A 9 -8.30 -10.74 26.24
CA LYS A 9 -7.66 -9.93 25.21
C LYS A 9 -6.48 -10.62 24.53
N LEU A 10 -6.14 -11.85 24.94
CA LEU A 10 -4.96 -12.57 24.47
C LEU A 10 -5.35 -13.80 23.66
N LYS A 11 -4.74 -13.95 22.48
CA LYS A 11 -4.93 -15.09 21.59
C LYS A 11 -3.57 -15.60 21.09
N VAL A 12 -3.49 -16.88 20.75
CA VAL A 12 -2.32 -17.43 20.05
C VAL A 12 -2.18 -16.71 18.70
N GLY A 13 -0.96 -16.36 18.32
CA GLY A 13 -0.64 -15.52 17.15
C GLY A 13 -0.63 -14.02 17.40
N LEU A 14 -1.00 -13.54 18.60
CA LEU A 14 -0.98 -12.12 18.95
C LEU A 14 0.43 -11.64 19.32
N SER A 15 0.84 -10.47 18.84
CA SER A 15 2.10 -9.82 19.22
C SER A 15 1.97 -9.13 20.59
N VAL A 16 2.93 -9.38 21.47
CA VAL A 16 2.90 -8.88 22.85
C VAL A 16 4.29 -8.51 23.35
N GLU A 17 4.33 -7.68 24.38
CA GLU A 17 5.51 -7.44 25.19
C GLU A 17 5.36 -8.19 26.51
N ILE A 18 6.33 -9.04 26.81
CA ILE A 18 6.38 -9.83 28.03
C ILE A 18 7.54 -9.38 28.92
N GLU A 19 7.33 -9.42 30.21
CA GLU A 19 8.40 -9.39 31.19
C GLU A 19 8.82 -10.84 31.47
N THR A 20 10.04 -11.21 31.10
CA THR A 20 10.61 -12.54 31.40
C THR A 20 11.05 -12.58 32.86
N LYS A 21 11.33 -13.80 33.38
CA LYS A 21 11.83 -13.95 34.75
C LYS A 21 13.16 -13.23 34.97
N GLU A 22 14.03 -13.26 33.97
CA GLU A 22 15.35 -12.63 34.00
C GLU A 22 15.27 -11.10 34.07
N ASN A 23 14.22 -10.52 33.48
CA ASN A 23 14.00 -9.07 33.43
C ASN A 23 12.93 -8.59 34.42
N GLN A 24 12.61 -9.38 35.44
CA GLN A 24 11.56 -9.03 36.40
C GLN A 24 11.95 -7.81 37.23
N GLY A 25 11.17 -6.73 37.14
CA GLY A 25 11.40 -5.50 37.90
C GLY A 25 12.46 -4.56 37.31
N THR A 26 13.09 -4.91 36.19
CA THR A 26 14.04 -4.04 35.48
C THR A 26 13.34 -3.08 34.52
N GLY A 27 12.09 -3.36 34.16
CA GLY A 27 11.32 -2.62 33.16
C GLY A 27 11.65 -3.00 31.72
N ILE A 28 12.58 -3.93 31.49
CA ILE A 28 12.92 -4.45 30.16
C ILE A 28 11.84 -5.45 29.73
N LEU A 29 11.28 -5.24 28.55
CA LEU A 29 10.25 -6.11 27.96
C LEU A 29 10.78 -6.78 26.70
N THR A 30 10.45 -8.06 26.57
CA THR A 30 10.74 -8.86 25.38
C THR A 30 9.50 -8.89 24.48
N THR A 31 9.67 -8.51 23.22
CA THR A 31 8.61 -8.59 22.21
C THR A 31 8.56 -9.97 21.56
N GLY A 32 7.37 -10.48 21.29
CA GLY A 32 7.19 -11.59 20.36
C GLY A 32 5.75 -12.04 20.19
N ILE A 33 5.57 -13.14 19.45
CA ILE A 33 4.26 -13.68 19.08
C ILE A 33 3.86 -14.79 20.06
N ILE A 34 2.64 -14.75 20.59
CA ILE A 34 2.13 -15.77 21.51
C ILE A 34 2.00 -17.11 20.77
N ARG A 35 2.78 -18.10 21.19
CA ARG A 35 2.62 -19.51 20.81
C ARG A 35 1.63 -20.24 21.71
N GLY A 36 1.54 -19.86 22.99
CA GLY A 36 0.63 -20.50 23.94
C GLY A 36 0.39 -19.68 25.21
N ILE A 37 -0.82 -19.76 25.77
CA ILE A 37 -1.21 -19.03 26.99
C ILE A 37 -1.21 -19.97 28.18
N LEU A 38 -0.38 -19.70 29.18
CA LEU A 38 -0.10 -20.59 30.31
C LEU A 38 -0.91 -20.27 31.57
N THR A 39 -1.52 -19.09 31.68
CA THR A 39 -2.39 -18.72 32.82
C THR A 39 -3.86 -18.91 32.46
N ALA A 40 -4.59 -19.74 33.20
CA ALA A 40 -6.00 -20.02 32.96
C ALA A 40 -6.94 -18.91 33.48
N SER A 41 -6.57 -18.23 34.57
CA SER A 41 -7.37 -17.16 35.17
C SER A 41 -7.61 -16.00 34.20
N ARG A 42 -8.79 -15.38 34.28
CA ARG A 42 -9.15 -14.22 33.43
C ARG A 42 -8.28 -12.99 33.70
N HIS A 43 -7.90 -12.77 34.96
CA HIS A 43 -7.08 -11.65 35.37
C HIS A 43 -5.98 -12.11 36.33
N HIS A 44 -4.83 -11.46 36.26
CA HIS A 44 -3.72 -11.72 37.17
C HIS A 44 -3.00 -10.39 37.49
N PRO A 45 -2.63 -10.12 38.76
CA PRO A 45 -2.04 -8.83 39.16
C PRO A 45 -0.79 -8.45 38.36
N TYR A 46 0.02 -9.45 38.01
CA TYR A 46 1.28 -9.25 37.30
C TYR A 46 1.19 -9.49 35.78
N GLY A 47 0.00 -9.81 35.27
CA GLY A 47 -0.24 -10.16 33.88
C GLY A 47 -0.38 -11.65 33.62
N ILE A 48 -0.92 -11.98 32.45
CA ILE A 48 -1.14 -13.37 32.01
C ILE A 48 0.19 -13.95 31.52
N LYS A 49 0.53 -15.16 31.98
CA LYS A 49 1.75 -15.84 31.55
C LYS A 49 1.55 -16.47 30.17
N VAL A 50 2.48 -16.27 29.26
CA VAL A 50 2.46 -16.80 27.89
C VAL A 50 3.83 -17.36 27.50
N ARG A 51 3.84 -18.21 26.47
CA ARG A 51 5.03 -18.68 25.75
C ARG A 51 5.02 -18.06 24.36
N LEU A 52 6.16 -17.52 23.94
CA LEU A 52 6.38 -16.95 22.62
C LEU A 52 6.81 -18.03 21.60
N GLU A 53 6.78 -17.71 20.31
CA GLU A 53 7.19 -18.62 19.22
C GLU A 53 8.65 -19.08 19.32
N ASP A 54 9.54 -18.18 19.75
CA ASP A 54 10.95 -18.42 20.02
C ASP A 54 11.22 -19.25 21.29
N GLY A 55 10.16 -19.62 22.02
CA GLY A 55 10.23 -20.43 23.24
C GLY A 55 10.35 -19.62 24.54
N GLN A 56 10.55 -18.30 24.48
CA GLN A 56 10.64 -17.46 25.67
C GLN A 56 9.31 -17.42 26.44
N VAL A 57 9.39 -17.30 27.77
CA VAL A 57 8.22 -17.35 28.66
C VAL A 57 8.22 -16.16 29.60
N GLY A 58 7.09 -15.46 29.69
CA GLY A 58 6.96 -14.27 30.52
C GLY A 58 5.53 -13.86 30.79
N ARG A 59 5.37 -12.76 31.52
CA ARG A 59 4.07 -12.17 31.88
C ARG A 59 3.77 -11.03 30.92
N VAL A 60 2.63 -11.08 30.24
CA VAL A 60 2.21 -10.02 29.30
C VAL A 60 2.02 -8.71 30.07
N LYS A 61 2.75 -7.68 29.64
CA LYS A 61 2.59 -6.30 30.13
C LYS A 61 1.80 -5.47 29.14
N ASN A 62 2.12 -5.58 27.85
CA ASN A 62 1.44 -4.86 26.79
C ASN A 62 1.03 -5.80 25.67
N ILE A 63 -0.13 -5.54 25.08
CA ILE A 63 -0.49 -6.10 23.78
C ILE A 63 0.06 -5.15 22.74
N ILE A 64 0.87 -5.68 21.82
CA ILE A 64 1.28 -4.92 20.64
C ILE A 64 0.12 -5.06 19.68
N ASP A 65 -0.80 -4.11 19.78
CA ASP A 65 -1.84 -3.98 18.78
C ASP A 65 -1.17 -3.49 17.50
N THR A 66 -0.91 -4.40 16.57
CA THR A 66 -0.44 -4.07 15.23
C THR A 66 -1.45 -3.18 14.49
N ALA A 67 -2.69 -3.01 15.00
CA ALA A 67 -3.64 -2.02 14.52
C ALA A 67 -3.56 -0.65 15.23
N ALA A 68 -2.73 -0.47 16.27
CA ALA A 68 -2.64 0.79 17.03
C ALA A 68 -1.23 1.40 17.19
N LYS A 69 -0.22 0.87 16.49
CA LYS A 69 1.06 1.58 16.23
C LYS A 69 1.36 1.70 14.73
N GLU A 70 0.36 2.12 13.95
CA GLU A 70 0.55 2.92 12.74
C GLU A 70 -0.09 4.29 12.96
N GLN A 71 0.42 5.01 13.95
CA GLN A 71 0.54 6.47 13.82
C GLN A 71 1.98 6.81 13.44
N VAL A 72 2.51 6.14 12.41
CA VAL A 72 3.08 6.94 11.34
C VAL A 72 1.84 7.42 10.62
N GLN A 73 1.32 8.59 11.04
CA GLN A 73 0.47 9.34 10.14
C GLN A 73 1.18 9.31 8.78
N PRO A 74 0.50 9.07 7.63
CA PRO A 74 1.11 9.45 6.36
C PRO A 74 1.71 10.83 6.61
N PRO A 75 3.00 11.07 6.31
CA PRO A 75 3.70 12.28 6.75
C PRO A 75 2.73 13.43 6.60
N ALA A 76 2.56 14.22 7.67
CA ALA A 76 1.49 15.21 7.89
C ALA A 76 1.32 16.27 6.77
N ASN A 77 1.93 16.06 5.61
CA ASN A 77 1.86 16.78 4.35
C ASN A 77 0.64 16.44 3.46
N LEU A 78 -0.28 15.54 3.79
CA LEU A 78 -1.54 15.44 3.00
C LEU A 78 -2.55 16.56 3.35
N LYS A 79 -2.30 17.34 4.42
CA LYS A 79 -3.14 18.49 4.82
C LYS A 79 -2.62 19.86 4.36
N SER A 80 -1.34 19.97 4.00
CA SER A 80 -0.79 21.14 3.33
C SER A 80 -0.59 20.80 1.87
N GLY A 81 -0.91 21.67 0.92
CA GLY A 81 -0.64 21.45 -0.51
C GLY A 81 0.84 21.38 -0.88
N ASN A 82 1.63 20.50 -0.27
CA ASN A 82 3.03 20.26 -0.58
C ASN A 82 3.15 18.93 -1.31
N ILE A 83 3.70 18.98 -2.52
CA ILE A 83 4.10 17.76 -3.23
C ILE A 83 5.34 17.21 -2.54
N PRO A 84 5.46 15.89 -2.33
CA PRO A 84 6.70 15.27 -1.89
C PRO A 84 7.87 15.66 -2.82
N LYS A 85 9.08 15.81 -2.28
CA LYS A 85 10.26 16.19 -3.08
C LYS A 85 10.93 14.99 -3.77
N THR A 86 10.75 13.80 -3.21
CA THR A 86 11.40 12.57 -3.67
C THR A 86 10.44 11.40 -3.53
N GLU A 87 10.68 10.34 -4.30
CA GLU A 87 10.00 9.07 -4.09
C GLU A 87 10.48 8.38 -2.81
N ASP A 88 9.58 7.66 -2.16
CA ASP A 88 9.88 6.83 -0.99
C ASP A 88 8.90 5.64 -0.92
N LYS A 89 8.89 4.91 0.20
CA LYS A 89 7.96 3.80 0.42
C LYS A 89 6.50 4.22 0.21
N TYR A 90 6.13 5.45 0.53
CA TYR A 90 4.77 5.99 0.56
C TYR A 90 4.40 6.82 -0.66
N ASN A 91 5.36 7.33 -1.41
CA ASN A 91 5.15 8.24 -2.53
C ASN A 91 5.86 7.70 -3.77
N GLU A 92 5.10 7.46 -4.84
CA GLU A 92 5.62 7.05 -6.14
C GLU A 92 5.32 8.12 -7.19
N PHE A 93 6.32 8.50 -7.98
CA PHE A 93 6.19 9.49 -9.03
C PHE A 93 6.07 8.80 -10.39
N LYS A 94 5.21 9.34 -11.24
CA LYS A 94 5.12 8.94 -12.63
C LYS A 94 5.07 10.19 -13.48
N GLU A 95 6.01 10.26 -14.42
CA GLU A 95 6.13 11.40 -15.30
C GLU A 95 4.87 11.57 -16.16
N PHE A 96 4.29 10.46 -16.58
CA PHE A 96 3.12 10.38 -17.46
C PHE A 96 2.14 9.31 -16.98
N TYR A 97 0.92 9.33 -17.51
CA TYR A 97 -0.14 8.39 -17.17
C TYR A 97 -0.55 7.48 -18.33
N GLN A 98 -0.56 8.02 -19.53
CA GLN A 98 -0.94 7.36 -20.79
C GLN A 98 0.22 7.42 -21.77
N TYR A 99 1.10 8.39 -21.61
CA TYR A 99 2.20 8.65 -22.52
C TYR A 99 3.52 8.03 -22.04
N ASP A 100 4.42 7.76 -22.98
CA ASP A 100 5.80 7.35 -22.73
C ASP A 100 6.66 7.92 -23.86
N MET A 101 7.82 8.50 -23.53
CA MET A 101 8.71 9.11 -24.54
C MET A 101 9.20 8.12 -25.60
N SER A 102 9.17 6.81 -25.33
CA SER A 102 9.49 5.78 -26.32
C SER A 102 8.58 5.84 -27.56
N ILE A 103 7.37 6.40 -27.44
CA ILE A 103 6.44 6.60 -28.57
C ILE A 103 7.07 7.48 -29.66
N GLU A 104 7.88 8.49 -29.29
CA GLU A 104 8.53 9.38 -30.27
C GLU A 104 9.60 8.66 -31.10
N LYS A 105 10.15 7.59 -30.54
CA LYS A 105 11.24 6.80 -31.16
C LYS A 105 10.74 5.68 -32.08
N LEU A 106 9.43 5.53 -32.25
CA LEU A 106 8.86 4.46 -33.07
C LEU A 106 9.19 4.68 -34.57
N PRO A 107 9.80 3.70 -35.26
CA PRO A 107 10.40 3.90 -36.59
C PRO A 107 9.43 3.82 -37.78
N PHE A 108 8.13 3.56 -37.57
CA PHE A 108 7.15 3.34 -38.64
C PHE A 108 5.92 4.24 -38.50
N THR A 109 5.22 4.47 -39.62
CA THR A 109 3.91 5.16 -39.73
C THR A 109 2.78 4.15 -40.02
N GLY A 110 1.51 4.55 -39.83
CA GLY A 110 0.34 3.71 -40.17
C GLY A 110 -0.15 2.77 -39.06
N ALA A 111 -0.98 1.77 -39.40
CA ALA A 111 -1.71 0.93 -38.43
C ALA A 111 -0.81 0.14 -37.47
N GLY A 112 0.36 -0.32 -37.93
CA GLY A 112 1.36 -0.97 -37.08
C GLY A 112 1.92 -0.05 -36.00
N ARG A 113 2.05 1.25 -36.30
CA ARG A 113 2.45 2.28 -35.33
C ARG A 113 1.36 2.45 -34.26
N GLN A 114 0.10 2.54 -34.67
CA GLN A 114 -1.00 2.75 -33.71
C GLN A 114 -1.10 1.58 -32.72
N LYS A 115 -1.04 0.34 -33.21
CA LYS A 115 -1.03 -0.84 -32.34
C LYS A 115 0.14 -0.85 -31.35
N ALA A 116 1.32 -0.41 -31.79
CA ALA A 116 2.48 -0.28 -30.91
C ALA A 116 2.26 0.82 -29.85
N ILE A 117 1.69 1.96 -30.24
CA ILE A 117 1.32 3.04 -29.34
C ILE A 117 0.33 2.53 -28.29
N ASP A 118 -0.76 1.89 -28.70
CA ASP A 118 -1.78 1.37 -27.79
C ASP A 118 -1.20 0.37 -26.79
N GLY A 119 -0.27 -0.49 -27.25
CA GLY A 119 0.48 -1.40 -26.39
C GLY A 119 1.33 -0.68 -25.34
N ILE A 120 2.04 0.38 -25.74
CA ILE A 120 2.83 1.22 -24.82
C ILE A 120 1.90 1.91 -23.82
N MET A 121 0.83 2.56 -24.28
CA MET A 121 -0.14 3.23 -23.41
C MET A 121 -0.74 2.27 -22.38
N ASN A 122 -1.10 1.06 -22.81
CA ASN A 122 -1.61 0.03 -21.91
C ASN A 122 -0.55 -0.40 -20.88
N SER A 123 0.72 -0.51 -21.28
CA SER A 123 1.83 -0.80 -20.35
C SER A 123 2.04 0.31 -19.32
N VAL A 124 1.96 1.58 -19.72
CA VAL A 124 2.05 2.71 -18.78
C VAL A 124 0.92 2.64 -17.74
N ARG A 125 -0.32 2.41 -18.21
CA ARG A 125 -1.49 2.26 -17.35
C ARG A 125 -1.42 1.04 -16.43
N GLU A 126 -0.87 -0.08 -16.90
CA GLU A 126 -0.61 -1.27 -16.08
C GLU A 126 0.40 -0.98 -14.96
N ARG A 127 1.51 -0.29 -15.28
CA ARG A 127 2.50 0.14 -14.27
C ARG A 127 1.89 1.10 -13.25
N PHE A 128 0.96 1.95 -13.67
CA PHE A 128 0.17 2.78 -12.77
C PHE A 128 -0.72 1.95 -11.84
N ALA A 129 -1.53 1.03 -12.38
CA ALA A 129 -2.39 0.16 -11.58
C ALA A 129 -1.58 -0.74 -10.62
N THR A 130 -0.38 -1.17 -11.04
CA THR A 130 0.56 -1.92 -10.21
C THR A 130 0.97 -1.16 -8.96
N ALA A 131 1.29 0.13 -9.09
CA ALA A 131 1.62 0.98 -7.95
C ALA A 131 0.44 1.11 -6.98
N VAL A 132 -0.76 1.36 -7.51
CA VAL A 132 -1.99 1.44 -6.70
C VAL A 132 -2.30 0.12 -6.00
N CYS A 133 -2.14 -1.01 -6.69
CA CYS A 133 -2.30 -2.36 -6.13
C CYS A 133 -1.35 -2.59 -4.95
N ALA A 134 -0.06 -2.33 -5.16
CA ALA A 134 0.96 -2.50 -4.12
C ALA A 134 0.67 -1.63 -2.89
N PHE A 135 0.31 -0.36 -3.09
CA PHE A 135 -0.09 0.52 -1.99
C PHE A 135 -1.33 0.02 -1.26
N GLY A 136 -2.36 -0.44 -1.98
CA GLY A 136 -3.55 -1.01 -1.36
C GLY A 136 -3.24 -2.26 -0.54
N ASN A 137 -2.27 -3.08 -0.99
CA ASN A 137 -1.80 -4.25 -0.27
C ASN A 137 -0.94 -3.92 0.96
N ASP A 138 -0.24 -2.79 0.99
CA ASP A 138 0.53 -2.36 2.17
C ASP A 138 -0.38 -1.96 3.34
N THR A 139 0.13 -2.00 4.58
CA THR A 139 -0.62 -1.61 5.78
C THR A 139 -0.81 -0.10 5.87
N SER A 140 0.16 0.67 5.36
CA SER A 140 0.18 2.13 5.45
C SER A 140 -0.53 2.83 4.28
N GLY A 141 -0.69 2.15 3.13
CA GLY A 141 -1.16 2.79 1.90
C GLY A 141 -0.09 3.67 1.27
N GLY A 142 -0.49 4.71 0.53
CA GLY A 142 0.45 5.68 -0.03
C GLY A 142 -0.18 6.58 -1.09
N SER A 143 0.65 7.15 -1.96
CA SER A 143 0.23 8.05 -3.02
C SER A 143 1.03 7.84 -4.30
N VAL A 144 0.33 7.89 -5.43
CA VAL A 144 0.93 8.00 -6.76
C VAL A 144 0.75 9.44 -7.24
N HIS A 145 1.83 10.08 -7.66
CA HIS A 145 1.81 11.44 -8.20
C HIS A 145 2.15 11.41 -9.70
N LEU A 146 1.16 11.74 -10.52
CA LEU A 146 1.26 11.81 -11.97
C LEU A 146 1.66 13.22 -12.41
N GLY A 147 2.47 13.31 -13.47
CA GLY A 147 3.02 14.57 -13.99
C GLY A 147 4.31 14.99 -13.30
N ILE A 148 4.98 14.08 -12.61
CA ILE A 148 6.21 14.35 -11.83
C ILE A 148 7.26 13.31 -12.21
N ARG A 149 8.46 13.77 -12.56
CA ARG A 149 9.60 12.90 -12.84
C ARG A 149 10.20 12.37 -11.53
N ALA A 150 10.93 11.27 -11.58
CA ALA A 150 11.58 10.65 -10.41
C ALA A 150 12.51 11.60 -9.62
N ASP A 151 13.08 12.62 -10.27
CA ASP A 151 13.89 13.66 -9.64
C ASP A 151 13.08 14.79 -8.97
N GLY A 152 11.75 14.71 -9.00
CA GLY A 152 10.82 15.71 -8.46
C GLY A 152 10.46 16.83 -9.44
N THR A 153 10.99 16.82 -10.67
CA THR A 153 10.67 17.83 -11.68
C THR A 153 9.19 17.76 -12.08
N ILE A 154 8.51 18.91 -12.06
CA ILE A 154 7.12 19.04 -12.49
C ILE A 154 7.04 19.03 -14.02
N MET A 155 6.55 17.94 -14.58
CA MET A 155 6.40 17.75 -16.02
C MET A 155 5.01 18.16 -16.50
N GLY A 156 3.98 17.94 -15.68
CA GLY A 156 2.59 18.23 -16.00
C GLY A 156 1.91 17.09 -16.77
N LEU A 157 0.58 17.16 -16.87
CA LEU A 157 -0.29 16.16 -17.52
C LEU A 157 -0.94 16.70 -18.80
N GLU A 158 -0.52 17.87 -19.28
CA GLU A 158 -1.11 18.53 -20.46
C GLU A 158 -1.04 17.62 -21.70
N ARG A 159 0.07 16.90 -21.87
CA ARG A 159 0.23 15.95 -22.97
C ARG A 159 -0.68 14.72 -22.82
N ASP A 160 -0.76 14.16 -21.60
CA ASP A 160 -1.70 13.07 -21.30
C ASP A 160 -3.14 13.51 -21.53
N LYS A 161 -3.47 14.77 -21.22
CA LYS A 161 -4.80 15.35 -21.42
C LYS A 161 -5.16 15.46 -22.90
N GLN A 162 -4.24 15.98 -23.71
CA GLN A 162 -4.41 16.10 -25.15
C GLN A 162 -4.61 14.73 -25.82
N ILE A 163 -3.82 13.72 -25.42
CA ILE A 163 -3.92 12.36 -25.97
C ILE A 163 -5.27 11.72 -25.65
N GLY A 164 -5.80 11.94 -24.45
CA GLY A 164 -7.07 11.36 -24.01
C GLY A 164 -8.31 12.10 -24.52
N ASN A 165 -8.16 13.26 -25.16
CA ASN A 165 -9.26 14.15 -25.58
C ASN A 165 -10.27 14.40 -24.44
N PHE A 166 -9.76 14.86 -23.29
CA PHE A 166 -10.57 15.11 -22.11
C PHE A 166 -11.16 16.54 -22.12
N ASP A 167 -12.46 16.64 -22.42
CA ASP A 167 -13.18 17.92 -22.59
C ASP A 167 -13.51 18.62 -21.25
N ASP A 168 -13.80 17.84 -20.19
CA ASP A 168 -13.91 18.31 -18.80
C ASP A 168 -12.71 17.83 -17.99
N TYR A 169 -11.71 18.70 -17.89
CA TYR A 169 -10.31 18.33 -17.68
C TYR A 169 -10.02 17.40 -16.51
N ASP A 170 -10.69 17.62 -15.37
CA ASP A 170 -10.37 16.91 -14.14
C ASP A 170 -11.36 15.75 -13.90
N ASP A 171 -12.65 15.95 -14.21
CA ASP A 171 -13.67 14.92 -13.99
C ASP A 171 -13.56 13.77 -15.02
N SER A 172 -13.40 14.08 -16.30
CA SER A 172 -13.26 13.04 -17.33
C SER A 172 -11.94 12.28 -17.18
N PHE A 173 -10.84 12.96 -16.79
CA PHE A 173 -9.57 12.31 -16.49
C PHE A 173 -9.68 11.43 -15.23
N ALA A 174 -10.35 11.90 -14.17
CA ALA A 174 -10.58 11.10 -12.97
C ALA A 174 -11.40 9.84 -13.26
N ASN A 175 -12.44 9.95 -14.09
CA ASN A 175 -13.23 8.80 -14.51
C ASN A 175 -12.39 7.82 -15.32
N HIS A 176 -11.58 8.31 -16.26
CA HIS A 176 -10.68 7.45 -17.01
C HIS A 176 -9.60 6.77 -16.13
N ILE A 177 -9.10 7.43 -15.07
CA ILE A 177 -8.26 6.78 -14.04
C ILE A 177 -9.05 5.65 -13.36
N ARG A 178 -10.29 5.91 -12.92
CA ARG A 178 -11.12 4.91 -12.24
C ARG A 178 -11.41 3.72 -13.15
N ASP A 179 -11.74 3.94 -14.42
CA ASP A 179 -11.98 2.90 -15.41
C ASP A 179 -10.73 2.06 -15.66
N THR A 180 -9.56 2.71 -15.70
CA THR A 180 -8.27 2.03 -15.84
C THR A 180 -7.98 1.16 -14.61
N LEU A 181 -8.21 1.67 -13.40
CA LEU A 181 -8.10 0.88 -12.18
C LEU A 181 -9.13 -0.26 -12.15
N GLU A 182 -10.36 -0.03 -12.60
CA GLU A 182 -11.42 -1.06 -12.64
C GLU A 182 -11.05 -2.18 -13.61
N LYS A 183 -10.51 -1.83 -14.78
CA LYS A 183 -9.96 -2.78 -15.77
C LYS A 183 -8.88 -3.67 -15.17
N PHE A 184 -7.91 -3.10 -14.47
CA PHE A 184 -6.73 -3.82 -13.99
C PHE A 184 -6.92 -4.49 -12.63
N LEU A 185 -7.67 -3.88 -11.72
CA LEU A 185 -7.83 -4.38 -10.34
C LEU A 185 -9.10 -5.19 -10.13
N LYS A 186 -10.11 -5.02 -11.00
CA LYS A 186 -11.42 -5.68 -10.91
C LYS A 186 -12.09 -5.55 -9.53
N ASP A 187 -11.78 -4.48 -8.80
CA ASP A 187 -12.32 -4.20 -7.47
C ASP A 187 -12.90 -2.78 -7.39
N LYS A 188 -14.13 -2.64 -7.91
CA LYS A 188 -14.84 -1.36 -7.93
C LYS A 188 -15.08 -0.79 -6.53
N VAL A 189 -15.31 -1.64 -5.54
CA VAL A 189 -15.57 -1.21 -4.15
C VAL A 189 -14.31 -0.61 -3.54
N PHE A 190 -13.14 -1.22 -3.75
CA PHE A 190 -11.86 -0.65 -3.36
C PHE A 190 -11.65 0.71 -4.01
N ILE A 191 -11.84 0.81 -5.33
CA ILE A 191 -11.62 2.05 -6.08
C ILE A 191 -12.51 3.18 -5.54
N ILE A 192 -13.81 2.94 -5.34
CA ILE A 192 -14.74 3.98 -4.86
C ILE A 192 -14.44 4.40 -3.41
N ARG A 193 -14.07 3.47 -2.53
CA ARG A 193 -13.97 3.75 -1.08
C ARG A 193 -12.57 4.09 -0.59
N LYS A 194 -11.53 3.69 -1.32
CA LYS A 194 -10.13 3.71 -0.86
C LYS A 194 -9.24 4.60 -1.71
N ILE A 195 -9.70 5.06 -2.86
CA ILE A 195 -8.94 5.94 -3.73
C ILE A 195 -9.52 7.36 -3.68
N GLU A 196 -8.65 8.33 -3.42
CA GLU A 196 -8.95 9.76 -3.58
C GLU A 196 -8.05 10.32 -4.69
N ILE A 197 -8.66 11.02 -5.66
CA ILE A 197 -7.97 11.64 -6.80
C ILE A 197 -8.05 13.15 -6.62
N LYS A 198 -6.90 13.83 -6.61
CA LYS A 198 -6.81 15.28 -6.47
C LYS A 198 -5.94 15.86 -7.56
N PHE A 199 -6.47 16.84 -8.29
CA PHE A 199 -5.71 17.63 -9.24
C PHE A 199 -5.18 18.88 -8.58
N ARG A 200 -3.99 19.29 -8.99
CA ARG A 200 -3.39 20.56 -8.56
C ARG A 200 -2.69 21.20 -9.73
N ARG A 201 -2.82 22.53 -9.82
CA ARG A 201 -2.11 23.33 -10.79
C ARG A 201 -0.91 24.00 -10.13
N ILE A 202 0.26 23.87 -10.74
CA ILE A 202 1.51 24.49 -10.31
C ILE A 202 2.07 25.23 -11.52
N SER A 203 2.10 26.55 -11.42
CA SER A 203 2.32 27.44 -12.57
C SER A 203 1.31 27.13 -13.68
N ASP A 204 1.78 26.74 -14.86
CA ASP A 204 1.00 26.36 -16.04
C ASP A 204 0.74 24.84 -16.14
N LYS A 205 1.28 24.05 -15.21
CA LYS A 205 1.26 22.58 -15.26
C LYS A 205 0.26 21.96 -14.30
N THR A 206 -0.44 20.94 -14.76
CA THR A 206 -1.39 20.16 -13.96
C THR A 206 -0.73 18.87 -13.49
N ILE A 207 -0.78 18.60 -12.20
CA ILE A 207 -0.41 17.30 -11.63
C ILE A 207 -1.64 16.62 -11.03
N CYS A 208 -1.59 15.30 -10.92
CA CYS A 208 -2.65 14.51 -10.29
C CYS A 208 -2.07 13.63 -9.18
N THR A 209 -2.65 13.69 -7.99
CA THR A 209 -2.28 12.85 -6.85
C THR A 209 -3.40 11.85 -6.58
N ILE A 210 -3.04 10.57 -6.57
CA ILE A 210 -3.92 9.46 -6.26
C ILE A 210 -3.52 8.93 -4.89
N SER A 211 -4.30 9.28 -3.87
CA SER A 211 -4.12 8.77 -2.51
C SER A 211 -4.79 7.41 -2.39
N VAL A 212 -4.03 6.42 -1.94
CA VAL A 212 -4.43 5.02 -1.85
C VAL A 212 -4.49 4.62 -0.38
N ARG A 213 -5.70 4.34 0.12
CA ARG A 213 -5.89 3.81 1.46
C ARG A 213 -5.72 2.29 1.46
N PRO A 214 -5.27 1.72 2.59
CA PRO A 214 -5.14 0.26 2.75
C PRO A 214 -6.42 -0.49 2.36
N ALA A 215 -6.26 -1.52 1.55
CA ALA A 215 -7.32 -2.42 1.15
C ALA A 215 -7.75 -3.29 2.34
N GLN A 216 -9.00 -3.80 2.27
CA GLN A 216 -9.55 -4.72 3.26
C GLN A 216 -9.39 -6.19 2.86
N ARG A 217 -9.05 -6.45 1.60
CA ARG A 217 -8.80 -7.76 1.00
C ARG A 217 -7.58 -7.66 0.06
N PRO A 218 -6.91 -8.79 -0.25
CA PRO A 218 -5.82 -8.81 -1.23
C PRO A 218 -6.26 -8.24 -2.57
N LEU A 219 -5.45 -7.36 -3.14
CA LEU A 219 -5.61 -6.83 -4.49
C LEU A 219 -4.64 -7.50 -5.46
N TYR A 220 -5.11 -7.65 -6.69
CA TYR A 220 -4.36 -8.22 -7.80
C TYR A 220 -4.41 -7.29 -9.00
N VAL A 221 -3.35 -7.31 -9.80
CA VAL A 221 -3.40 -6.76 -11.16
C VAL A 221 -3.71 -7.91 -12.12
N HIS A 222 -4.73 -7.72 -12.95
CA HIS A 222 -5.20 -8.68 -13.94
C HIS A 222 -4.68 -8.31 -15.32
N VAL A 223 -3.91 -9.21 -15.94
CA VAL A 223 -3.35 -9.03 -17.29
C VAL A 223 -3.61 -10.29 -18.11
N GLY A 224 -4.54 -10.20 -19.06
CA GLY A 224 -5.10 -11.39 -19.71
C GLY A 224 -5.75 -12.29 -18.66
N ASP A 225 -5.34 -13.55 -18.64
CA ASP A 225 -5.82 -14.56 -17.68
C ASP A 225 -4.97 -14.64 -16.39
N GLU A 226 -3.88 -13.86 -16.32
CA GLU A 226 -2.96 -13.89 -15.18
C GLU A 226 -3.40 -12.90 -14.08
N GLN A 227 -3.34 -13.36 -12.83
CA GLN A 227 -3.46 -12.51 -11.64
C GLN A 227 -2.09 -12.33 -11.00
N ARG A 228 -1.68 -11.08 -10.80
CA ARG A 228 -0.36 -10.73 -10.29
C ARG A 228 -0.49 -9.99 -8.95
N PHE A 229 0.13 -10.53 -7.91
CA PHE A 229 0.14 -9.93 -6.57
C PHE A 229 1.37 -9.05 -6.39
N PHE A 230 1.16 -7.83 -5.91
CA PHE A 230 2.23 -6.86 -5.70
C PHE A 230 2.23 -6.31 -4.27
N VAL A 231 3.41 -6.06 -3.74
CA VAL A 231 3.64 -5.52 -2.40
C VAL A 231 4.55 -4.30 -2.47
N ARG A 232 4.53 -3.44 -1.44
CA ARG A 232 5.50 -2.35 -1.30
C ARG A 232 6.76 -2.84 -0.60
N GLY A 233 7.90 -2.70 -1.29
CA GLY A 233 9.21 -2.90 -0.68
C GLY A 233 9.65 -1.69 0.16
N PRO A 234 10.83 -1.75 0.80
CA PRO A 234 11.42 -0.62 1.53
C PRO A 234 11.90 0.51 0.60
N ALA A 235 12.14 0.21 -0.68
CA ALA A 235 12.44 1.18 -1.73
C ALA A 235 11.13 1.70 -2.39
N PRO A 236 11.15 2.82 -3.15
CA PRO A 236 9.99 3.34 -3.88
C PRO A 236 9.63 2.48 -5.11
N ARG A 237 9.49 1.17 -4.91
CA ARG A 237 9.17 0.21 -5.97
C ARG A 237 8.13 -0.78 -5.51
N SER A 238 7.20 -1.03 -6.41
CA SER A 238 6.22 -2.09 -6.30
C SER A 238 6.88 -3.40 -6.74
N GLU A 239 6.86 -4.40 -5.86
CA GLU A 239 7.52 -5.68 -6.07
C GLU A 239 6.48 -6.77 -6.30
N ARG A 240 6.70 -7.60 -7.31
CA ARG A 240 5.83 -8.74 -7.60
C ARG A 240 6.23 -9.90 -6.70
N LEU A 241 5.29 -10.39 -5.90
CA LEU A 241 5.52 -11.58 -5.07
C LEU A 241 5.12 -12.82 -5.86
N ILE A 242 6.12 -13.47 -6.48
CA ILE A 242 5.91 -14.59 -7.40
C ILE A 242 5.76 -15.92 -6.66
N ASP A 243 6.52 -16.12 -5.58
CA ASP A 243 6.45 -17.35 -4.80
C ASP A 243 5.10 -17.45 -4.06
N GLN A 244 4.37 -18.53 -4.30
CA GLN A 244 3.02 -18.73 -3.75
C GLN A 244 3.03 -18.88 -2.22
N LYS A 245 4.10 -19.43 -1.63
CA LYS A 245 4.18 -19.60 -0.17
C LYS A 245 4.41 -18.26 0.50
N ASP A 246 5.30 -17.43 -0.04
CA ASP A 246 5.54 -16.09 0.48
C ASP A 246 4.32 -15.20 0.27
N GLN A 247 3.65 -15.30 -0.87
CA GLN A 247 2.38 -14.63 -1.09
C GLN A 247 1.31 -15.05 -0.08
N PHE A 248 1.15 -16.35 0.16
CA PHE A 248 0.19 -16.85 1.16
C PHE A 248 0.52 -16.34 2.57
N ARG A 249 1.80 -16.36 2.98
CA ARG A 249 2.25 -15.82 4.26
C ARG A 249 1.94 -14.33 4.38
N TYR A 250 2.24 -13.56 3.34
CA TYR A 250 1.97 -12.13 3.30
C TYR A 250 0.47 -11.86 3.44
N ILE A 251 -0.36 -12.54 2.65
CA ILE A 251 -1.81 -12.38 2.67
C ILE A 251 -2.38 -12.71 4.05
N LYS A 252 -1.96 -13.85 4.64
CA LYS A 252 -2.43 -14.26 5.96
C LYS A 252 -2.04 -13.26 7.06
N PHE A 253 -0.85 -12.67 6.96
CA PHE A 253 -0.39 -11.64 7.90
C PHE A 253 -1.15 -10.33 7.71
N ARG A 254 -1.27 -9.85 6.47
CA ARG A 254 -1.83 -8.55 6.13
C ARG A 254 -3.37 -8.51 6.17
N PHE A 255 -4.01 -9.64 5.86
CA PHE A 255 -5.45 -9.79 5.73
C PHE A 255 -5.93 -11.03 6.51
N PRO A 256 -5.82 -11.03 7.85
CA PRO A 256 -6.06 -12.24 8.67
C PRO A 256 -7.50 -12.77 8.61
N ASN A 257 -8.47 -11.94 8.17
CA ASN A 257 -9.88 -12.32 8.03
C ASN A 257 -10.27 -12.64 6.57
N TYR A 258 -9.31 -12.70 5.65
CA TYR A 258 -9.58 -13.07 4.26
C TYR A 258 -9.51 -14.59 4.13
N GLU A 259 -10.61 -15.22 3.74
CA GLU A 259 -10.73 -16.69 3.69
C GLU A 259 -10.40 -17.33 2.33
N GLY A 260 -9.97 -16.53 1.34
CA GLY A 260 -9.54 -17.05 0.03
C GLY A 260 -10.68 -17.21 -0.94
#